data_AF-M6KY07-F1
#
_entry.id   AF-M6KY07-F1
#
_cell.length_a   1.000
_cell.length_b   1.000
_cell.length_c   1.000
_cell.angle_alpha   90.00
_cell.angle_beta   90.00
_cell.angle_gamma   90.00
#
_symmetry.space_group_name_H-M   'P 1'
#
loop_
_entity.id
_entity.type
_entity.pdbx_description
1 polymer ?
#
loop_
_entity_poly.entity_id
_entity_poly.type
_entity_poly.pdbx_seq_one_letter_code
_entity_poly.pdbx_strand_id
1 'polypeptide(L)'
;MGIFSDSDKKKGNPGFWDGQELGMIDISREFHTSLGIENRLFNRFSQEEVQEMIESAGIFRILKVRGYQDYEISLDGISDMDNRIYIKDLSGGILVHMRLKFSDFQFKKLDHSYKLVYIDWLLTQNLKMKNMKAKKKLYQGQEYPGLSLMNEITSFIKILAAKLGAYGAFNIPEYFHDAVLFHKSFQFVDPEKEGRFRAILQSFNRTNLRELSDQIHKEKIYEVSTGNIYIWKYGEMVSCINSYLDATLFDEEYDKKVKKIVSETRYIRKI
;
A
#
# COMPACT_ATOMS: atom_id res chain seq x y z
N MET A 1 -24.36 -0.10 5.25
CA MET A 1 -23.43 -0.27 6.38
C MET A 1 -22.06 0.13 5.90
N GLY A 2 -21.48 1.18 6.48
CA GLY A 2 -20.19 1.71 6.04
C GLY A 2 -19.10 0.66 6.22
N ILE A 3 -18.43 0.30 5.13
CA ILE A 3 -17.32 -0.68 5.06
C ILE A 3 -16.01 -0.06 5.62
N PHE A 4 -16.14 1.07 6.33
CA PHE A 4 -15.03 1.91 6.75
C PHE A 4 -15.38 2.48 8.13
N SER A 5 -15.07 1.75 9.21
CA SER A 5 -15.15 2.32 10.57
C SER A 5 -13.81 2.49 11.27
N ASP A 6 -12.73 1.81 10.87
CA ASP A 6 -11.52 1.83 11.70
C ASP A 6 -10.24 1.78 10.86
N SER A 7 -9.81 2.94 10.34
CA SER A 7 -8.39 3.13 10.05
C SER A 7 -7.74 3.71 11.30
N ASP A 8 -6.73 3.02 11.82
CA ASP A 8 -5.96 3.47 12.97
C ASP A 8 -5.05 4.67 12.63
N LYS A 9 -4.96 5.06 11.35
CA LYS A 9 -4.31 6.31 10.90
C LYS A 9 -4.85 7.55 11.64
N LYS A 10 -6.10 7.51 12.14
CA LYS A 10 -6.69 8.62 12.90
C LYS A 10 -6.18 8.74 14.34
N LYS A 11 -5.66 7.66 14.96
CA LYS A 11 -5.28 7.66 16.38
C LYS A 11 -3.78 7.90 16.54
N GLY A 12 -3.33 9.17 16.43
CA GLY A 12 -2.03 9.53 17.00
C GLY A 12 -1.19 10.62 16.32
N ASN A 13 -1.70 11.38 15.34
CA ASN A 13 -0.90 12.45 14.73
C ASN A 13 -1.66 13.78 14.66
N PRO A 14 -1.35 14.79 15.50
CA PRO A 14 -2.07 16.07 15.55
C PRO A 14 -1.85 16.99 14.33
N GLY A 15 -1.24 16.48 13.25
CA GLY A 15 -1.05 17.20 11.98
C GLY A 15 -1.71 16.55 10.76
N PHE A 16 -2.58 15.55 10.95
CA PHE A 16 -3.26 14.87 9.84
C PHE A 16 -4.60 15.56 9.57
N TRP A 17 -4.73 16.20 8.40
CA TRP A 17 -5.99 16.81 7.97
C TRP A 17 -7.01 15.72 7.61
N ASP A 18 -8.18 15.75 8.25
CA ASP A 18 -9.26 14.80 8.03
C ASP A 18 -9.95 15.06 6.69
N GLY A 19 -9.80 14.15 5.74
CA GLY A 19 -10.55 14.16 4.48
C GLY A 19 -12.00 13.71 4.63
N GLN A 20 -12.44 13.30 5.84
CA GLN A 20 -13.83 12.90 6.11
C GLN A 20 -14.71 14.01 6.68
N GLU A 21 -14.16 15.19 7.04
CA GLU A 21 -14.99 16.30 7.56
C GLU A 21 -15.61 17.20 6.47
N LEU A 22 -15.34 16.93 5.20
CA LEU A 22 -16.11 17.49 4.11
C LEU A 22 -17.18 16.49 3.69
N GLY A 23 -18.33 16.57 4.35
CA GLY A 23 -19.60 16.09 3.79
C GLY A 23 -19.95 16.90 2.54
N MET A 24 -19.15 16.77 1.48
CA MET A 24 -19.53 17.22 0.17
C MET A 24 -20.65 16.31 -0.28
N ILE A 25 -21.85 16.88 -0.42
CA ILE A 25 -22.89 16.32 -1.26
C ILE A 25 -22.20 15.95 -2.58
N ASP A 26 -22.29 14.68 -3.00
CA ASP A 26 -21.65 14.15 -4.21
C ASP A 26 -22.40 14.64 -5.46
N ILE A 27 -22.35 15.96 -5.66
CA ILE A 27 -22.94 16.65 -6.80
C ILE A 27 -22.27 16.14 -8.08
N SER A 28 -20.98 15.77 -8.03
CA SER A 28 -20.25 15.16 -9.15
C SER A 28 -20.94 13.92 -9.69
N ARG A 29 -21.32 12.94 -8.84
CA ARG A 29 -22.01 11.73 -9.32
C ARG A 29 -23.33 12.03 -10.02
N GLU A 30 -24.14 12.95 -9.49
CA GLU A 30 -25.41 13.32 -10.11
C GLU A 30 -25.20 14.03 -11.46
N PHE A 31 -24.13 14.81 -11.62
CA PHE A 31 -23.78 15.43 -12.90
C PHE A 31 -23.20 14.43 -13.91
N HIS A 32 -22.38 13.47 -13.48
CA HIS A 32 -21.78 12.46 -14.37
C HIS A 32 -22.84 11.49 -14.95
N THR A 33 -23.81 11.04 -14.15
CA THR A 33 -24.90 10.17 -14.60
C THR A 33 -25.87 10.88 -15.55
N SER A 34 -26.05 12.19 -15.40
CA SER A 34 -26.96 13.00 -16.23
C SER A 34 -26.36 13.38 -17.60
N LEU A 35 -25.04 13.44 -17.71
CA LEU A 35 -24.31 13.91 -18.91
C LEU A 35 -23.64 12.78 -19.71
N GLY A 36 -23.70 11.52 -19.24
CA GLY A 36 -23.06 10.39 -19.92
C GLY A 36 -21.52 10.47 -19.91
N ILE A 37 -20.94 11.16 -18.93
CA ILE A 37 -19.48 11.29 -18.81
C ILE A 37 -18.93 9.98 -18.24
N GLU A 38 -18.16 9.26 -19.05
CA GLU A 38 -17.48 8.04 -18.61
C GLU A 38 -16.53 8.30 -17.43
N ASN A 39 -16.55 7.41 -16.44
CA ASN A 39 -15.61 7.46 -15.33
C ASN A 39 -14.19 7.15 -15.82
N ARG A 40 -13.29 8.12 -15.68
CA ARG A 40 -11.88 8.00 -16.07
C ARG A 40 -10.97 8.04 -14.86
N LEU A 41 -9.92 7.22 -14.87
CA LEU A 41 -8.89 7.27 -13.83
C LEU A 41 -8.01 8.51 -14.04
N PHE A 42 -7.88 9.34 -13.01
CA PHE A 42 -7.18 10.64 -13.02
C PHE A 42 -7.66 11.57 -14.15
N ASN A 43 -8.93 11.48 -14.53
CA ASN A 43 -9.51 12.19 -15.68
C ASN A 43 -8.76 11.97 -17.02
N ARG A 44 -7.92 10.93 -17.10
CA ARG A 44 -7.00 10.70 -18.23
C ARG A 44 -7.24 9.36 -18.89
N PHE A 45 -7.33 8.29 -18.11
CA PHE A 45 -7.40 6.92 -18.63
C PHE A 45 -8.83 6.39 -18.61
N SER A 46 -9.26 5.88 -19.76
CA SER A 46 -10.49 5.10 -19.91
C SER A 46 -10.46 3.79 -19.10
N GLN A 47 -11.61 3.15 -18.95
CA GLN A 47 -11.69 1.85 -18.30
C GLN A 47 -10.88 0.80 -19.06
N GLU A 48 -10.93 0.82 -20.39
CA GLU A 48 -10.21 -0.09 -21.28
C GLU A 48 -8.70 0.05 -21.10
N GLU A 49 -8.17 1.28 -21.11
CA GLU A 49 -6.74 1.52 -20.87
C GLU A 49 -6.29 1.04 -19.48
N VAL A 50 -7.15 1.22 -18.46
CA VAL A 50 -6.87 0.69 -17.11
C VAL A 50 -6.87 -0.83 -17.12
N GLN A 51 -7.80 -1.47 -17.82
CA GLN A 51 -7.82 -2.93 -17.99
C GLN A 51 -6.56 -3.45 -18.68
N GLU A 52 -6.09 -2.79 -19.74
CA GLU A 52 -4.83 -3.13 -20.42
C GLU A 52 -3.62 -3.03 -19.48
N MET A 53 -3.56 -2.00 -18.64
CA MET A 53 -2.51 -1.87 -17.62
C MET A 53 -2.57 -2.99 -16.58
N ILE A 54 -3.78 -3.37 -16.14
CA ILE A 54 -4.00 -4.45 -15.16
C ILE A 54 -3.64 -5.82 -15.75
N GLU A 55 -3.99 -6.06 -17.01
CA GLU A 55 -3.61 -7.28 -17.75
C GLU A 55 -2.09 -7.35 -17.93
N SER A 56 -1.46 -6.26 -18.38
CA SER A 56 0.01 -6.17 -18.55
C SER A 56 0.75 -6.40 -17.24
N ALA A 57 0.18 -5.97 -16.11
CA ALA A 57 0.71 -6.23 -14.78
C ALA A 57 0.50 -7.68 -14.28
N GLY A 58 -0.34 -8.47 -14.96
CA GLY A 58 -0.59 -9.88 -14.66
C GLY A 58 -1.65 -10.15 -13.59
N ILE A 59 -2.45 -9.14 -13.20
CA ILE A 59 -3.46 -9.28 -12.13
C ILE A 59 -4.53 -10.30 -12.52
N PHE A 60 -5.06 -10.21 -13.75
CA PHE A 60 -6.11 -11.13 -14.25
C PHE A 60 -5.66 -12.58 -14.27
N ARG A 61 -4.41 -12.84 -14.67
CA ARG A 61 -3.80 -14.18 -14.60
C ARG A 61 -3.89 -14.77 -13.19
N ILE A 62 -3.56 -13.97 -12.16
CA ILE A 62 -3.62 -14.44 -10.78
C ILE A 62 -5.07 -14.67 -10.34
N LEU A 63 -6.01 -13.78 -10.70
CA LEU A 63 -7.44 -13.97 -10.42
C LEU A 63 -7.95 -15.29 -11.01
N LYS A 64 -7.59 -15.59 -12.26
CA LYS A 64 -7.93 -16.85 -12.95
C LYS A 64 -7.36 -18.08 -12.22
N VAL A 65 -6.10 -18.04 -11.82
CA VAL A 65 -5.46 -19.12 -11.02
C VAL A 65 -6.15 -19.30 -9.66
N ARG A 66 -6.69 -18.23 -9.07
CA ARG A 66 -7.50 -18.29 -7.83
C ARG A 66 -8.96 -18.70 -8.09
N GLY A 67 -9.31 -19.00 -9.33
CA GLY A 67 -10.61 -19.52 -9.73
C GLY A 67 -11.63 -18.45 -10.09
N TYR A 68 -11.27 -17.18 -10.16
CA TYR A 68 -12.15 -16.12 -10.64
C TYR A 68 -12.05 -16.03 -12.17
N GLN A 69 -13.08 -16.49 -12.87
CA GLN A 69 -13.13 -16.44 -14.34
C GLN A 69 -13.78 -15.15 -14.83
N ASP A 70 -14.82 -14.70 -14.12
CA ASP A 70 -15.58 -13.51 -14.44
C ASP A 70 -15.48 -12.50 -13.30
N TYR A 71 -15.25 -11.24 -13.66
CA TYR A 71 -15.18 -10.10 -12.74
C TYR A 71 -15.51 -8.81 -13.48
N GLU A 72 -16.07 -7.87 -12.73
CA GLU A 72 -16.36 -6.52 -13.20
C GLU A 72 -15.27 -5.57 -12.72
N ILE A 73 -14.90 -4.63 -13.59
CA ILE A 73 -13.96 -3.56 -13.26
C ILE A 73 -14.71 -2.26 -13.39
N SER A 74 -14.64 -1.45 -12.33
CA SER A 74 -15.29 -0.15 -12.30
C SER A 74 -14.33 0.89 -11.78
N LEU A 75 -14.35 2.06 -12.41
CA LEU A 75 -13.61 3.24 -11.98
C LEU A 75 -14.54 4.22 -11.26
N ASP A 76 -14.00 4.87 -10.24
CA ASP A 76 -14.65 6.00 -9.57
C ASP A 76 -13.59 7.10 -9.40
N GLY A 77 -13.54 7.99 -10.39
CA GLY A 77 -12.59 9.09 -10.46
C GLY A 77 -13.31 10.40 -10.16
N ILE A 78 -13.35 10.78 -8.88
CA ILE A 78 -14.04 12.01 -8.45
C ILE A 78 -13.13 13.23 -8.67
N SER A 79 -11.82 13.06 -8.45
CA SER A 79 -10.78 14.08 -8.67
C SER A 79 -9.41 13.42 -8.72
N ASP A 80 -8.34 14.14 -9.07
CA ASP A 80 -6.95 13.65 -8.99
C ASP A 80 -6.53 13.21 -7.56
N MET A 81 -7.29 13.64 -6.54
CA MET A 81 -7.05 13.35 -5.13
C MET A 81 -7.88 12.18 -4.59
N ASP A 82 -8.82 11.65 -5.37
CA ASP A 82 -9.58 10.44 -5.02
C ASP A 82 -9.94 9.66 -6.28
N ASN A 83 -9.05 8.75 -6.66
CA ASN A 83 -9.22 7.85 -7.80
C ASN A 83 -9.31 6.42 -7.33
N ARG A 84 -10.40 5.74 -7.67
CA ARG A 84 -10.65 4.39 -7.20
C ARG A 84 -10.80 3.42 -8.34
N ILE A 85 -10.20 2.25 -8.14
CA ILE A 85 -10.31 1.10 -9.02
C ILE A 85 -10.88 -0.03 -8.19
N TYR A 86 -11.95 -0.63 -8.67
CA TYR A 86 -12.53 -1.84 -8.08
C TYR A 86 -12.47 -2.98 -9.09
N ILE A 87 -12.10 -4.15 -8.60
CA ILE A 87 -12.32 -5.43 -9.27
C ILE A 87 -13.27 -6.22 -8.38
N LYS A 88 -14.45 -6.55 -8.88
CA LYS A 88 -15.51 -7.25 -8.16
C LYS A 88 -15.82 -8.59 -8.82
N ASP A 89 -16.17 -9.60 -8.05
CA ASP A 89 -16.76 -10.80 -8.61
C ASP A 89 -18.23 -10.58 -9.03
N LEU A 90 -18.82 -11.56 -9.71
CA LEU A 90 -20.22 -11.48 -10.18
C LEU A 90 -21.26 -11.34 -9.05
N SER A 91 -20.89 -11.64 -7.80
CA SER A 91 -21.77 -11.43 -6.64
C SER A 91 -21.69 -10.00 -6.08
N GLY A 92 -20.85 -9.16 -6.68
CA GLY A 92 -20.54 -7.80 -6.20
C GLY A 92 -19.49 -7.77 -5.10
N GLY A 93 -18.88 -8.92 -4.76
CA GLY A 93 -17.83 -9.01 -3.75
C GLY A 93 -16.53 -8.37 -4.24
N ILE A 94 -15.93 -7.50 -3.43
CA ILE A 94 -14.70 -6.78 -3.79
C ILE A 94 -13.50 -7.73 -3.71
N LEU A 95 -12.83 -7.95 -4.83
CA LEU A 95 -11.60 -8.73 -4.91
C LEU A 95 -10.37 -7.85 -4.76
N VAL A 96 -10.40 -6.68 -5.43
CA VAL A 96 -9.36 -5.66 -5.36
C VAL A 96 -10.02 -4.30 -5.24
N HIS A 97 -9.52 -3.48 -4.32
CA HIS A 97 -9.86 -2.06 -4.26
C HIS A 97 -8.59 -1.25 -4.05
N MET A 98 -8.34 -0.31 -4.95
CA MET A 98 -7.24 0.64 -4.86
C MET A 98 -7.81 2.06 -4.77
N ARG A 99 -7.31 2.86 -3.83
CA ARG A 99 -7.52 4.31 -3.80
C ARG A 99 -6.18 5.00 -4.02
N LEU A 100 -6.11 5.78 -5.08
CA LEU A 100 -4.90 6.41 -5.57
C LEU A 100 -5.05 7.93 -5.61
N LYS A 101 -3.96 8.64 -5.35
CA LYS A 101 -3.85 10.10 -5.54
C LYS A 101 -2.66 10.41 -6.42
N PHE A 102 -2.70 11.54 -7.12
CA PHE A 102 -1.59 12.03 -7.91
C PHE A 102 -1.28 13.46 -7.50
N SER A 103 -0.16 13.66 -6.80
CA SER A 103 0.19 14.95 -6.21
C SER A 103 1.69 15.18 -6.16
N ASP A 104 2.08 16.42 -5.89
CA ASP A 104 3.46 16.75 -5.55
C ASP A 104 3.77 16.23 -4.15
N PHE A 105 4.92 15.57 -4.01
CA PHE A 105 5.45 15.11 -2.75
C PHE A 105 6.81 15.76 -2.50
N GLN A 106 6.96 16.42 -1.35
CA GLN A 106 8.22 17.03 -0.95
C GLN A 106 8.93 16.13 0.06
N PHE A 107 10.11 15.66 -0.32
CA PHE A 107 10.97 14.87 0.57
C PHE A 107 11.78 15.80 1.47
N LYS A 108 11.93 15.47 2.75
CA LYS A 108 12.70 16.30 3.70
C LYS A 108 14.15 16.56 3.28
N LYS A 109 14.75 15.62 2.54
CA LYS A 109 16.14 15.71 2.05
C LYS A 109 16.28 16.59 0.81
N LEU A 110 15.16 16.94 0.14
CA LEU A 110 15.17 17.58 -1.17
C LEU A 110 14.46 18.93 -1.13
N ASP A 111 15.02 19.91 -1.84
CA ASP A 111 14.47 21.27 -1.89
C ASP A 111 13.28 21.42 -2.85
N HIS A 112 12.99 20.39 -3.64
CA HIS A 112 11.93 20.40 -4.65
C HIS A 112 10.94 19.25 -4.41
N SER A 113 9.70 19.48 -4.83
CA SER A 113 8.67 18.45 -4.84
C SER A 113 8.68 17.66 -6.15
N TYR A 114 8.22 16.42 -6.08
CA TYR A 114 8.13 15.50 -7.21
C TYR A 114 6.72 14.95 -7.33
N LYS A 115 6.20 14.88 -8.55
CA LYS A 115 4.90 14.24 -8.83
C LYS A 115 4.99 12.73 -8.59
N LEU A 116 4.19 12.22 -7.67
CA LEU A 116 4.12 10.78 -7.34
C LEU A 116 2.69 10.28 -7.32
N VAL A 117 2.53 8.97 -7.57
CA VAL A 117 1.27 8.26 -7.31
C VAL A 117 1.27 7.80 -5.84
N TYR A 118 0.32 8.29 -5.05
CA TYR A 118 0.12 7.85 -3.67
C TYR A 118 -0.87 6.69 -3.62
N ILE A 119 -0.46 5.56 -3.06
CA ILE A 119 -1.34 4.44 -2.72
C ILE A 119 -1.93 4.69 -1.33
N ASP A 120 -3.09 5.33 -1.28
CA ASP A 120 -3.75 5.69 -0.01
C ASP A 120 -4.46 4.49 0.64
N TRP A 121 -4.99 3.61 -0.21
CA TRP A 121 -5.66 2.38 0.20
C TRP A 121 -5.40 1.25 -0.79
N LEU A 122 -5.18 0.05 -0.26
CA LEU A 122 -5.09 -1.18 -1.03
C LEU A 122 -5.77 -2.32 -0.27
N LEU A 123 -6.76 -2.93 -0.92
CA LEU A 123 -7.43 -4.13 -0.45
C LEU A 123 -7.27 -5.23 -1.50
N THR A 124 -6.90 -6.43 -1.05
CA THR A 124 -6.95 -7.64 -1.88
C THR A 124 -7.59 -8.77 -1.08
N GLN A 125 -8.64 -9.40 -1.63
CA GLN A 125 -9.45 -10.38 -0.91
C GLN A 125 -9.74 -11.61 -1.76
N ASN A 126 -9.51 -12.78 -1.19
CA ASN A 126 -9.88 -14.06 -1.77
C ASN A 126 -11.15 -14.59 -1.10
N LEU A 127 -12.29 -14.12 -1.60
CA LEU A 127 -13.64 -14.47 -1.12
C LEU A 127 -13.96 -15.97 -1.24
N LYS A 128 -13.35 -16.70 -2.19
CA LYS A 128 -13.52 -18.16 -2.32
C LYS A 128 -12.91 -18.93 -1.14
N MET A 129 -12.04 -18.30 -0.35
CA MET A 129 -11.46 -18.90 0.84
C MET A 129 -12.28 -18.65 2.12
N LYS A 130 -13.46 -18.02 2.03
CA LYS A 130 -14.33 -17.67 3.18
C LYS A 130 -14.59 -18.84 4.14
N ASN A 131 -14.75 -20.05 3.59
CA ASN A 131 -15.12 -21.25 4.35
C ASN A 131 -13.93 -22.17 4.67
N MET A 132 -12.69 -21.76 4.39
CA MET A 132 -11.54 -22.58 4.77
C MET A 132 -11.36 -22.57 6.29
N LYS A 133 -11.96 -23.58 6.95
CA LYS A 133 -11.84 -23.94 8.38
C LYS A 133 -10.40 -24.19 8.87
N ALA A 134 -9.35 -23.87 8.12
CA ALA A 134 -7.98 -24.22 8.44
C ALA A 134 -7.14 -23.02 8.90
N LYS A 135 -7.16 -22.74 10.21
CA LYS A 135 -6.02 -22.36 11.07
C LYS A 135 -5.05 -21.23 10.64
N LYS A 136 -5.25 -20.49 9.55
CA LYS A 136 -4.41 -19.34 9.18
C LYS A 136 -5.04 -18.08 9.74
N LYS A 137 -4.52 -17.59 10.87
CA LYS A 137 -4.92 -16.28 11.43
C LYS A 137 -4.81 -15.21 10.35
N LEU A 138 -5.86 -14.45 10.10
CA LEU A 138 -5.78 -13.32 9.16
C LEU A 138 -4.77 -12.28 9.67
N TYR A 139 -4.25 -11.44 8.78
CA TYR A 139 -3.45 -10.31 9.27
C TYR A 139 -4.41 -9.34 10.00
N GLN A 140 -3.89 -8.50 10.88
CA GLN A 140 -4.70 -7.43 11.45
C GLN A 140 -5.26 -6.57 10.31
N GLY A 141 -6.53 -6.17 10.41
CA GLY A 141 -7.25 -5.46 9.35
C GLY A 141 -7.76 -6.31 8.18
N GLN A 142 -7.48 -7.62 8.13
CA GLN A 142 -8.01 -8.50 7.07
C GLN A 142 -9.28 -9.23 7.49
N GLU A 143 -10.33 -9.11 6.67
CA GLU A 143 -11.55 -9.92 6.76
C GLU A 143 -11.44 -11.25 6.00
N TYR A 144 -10.65 -11.28 4.93
CA TYR A 144 -10.42 -12.46 4.08
C TYR A 144 -8.92 -12.65 3.81
N PRO A 145 -8.47 -13.88 3.49
CA PRO A 145 -7.11 -14.09 3.01
C PRO A 145 -6.84 -13.26 1.75
N GLY A 146 -5.65 -12.67 1.63
CA GLY A 146 -5.28 -11.91 0.44
C GLY A 146 -5.08 -12.78 -0.81
N LEU A 147 -5.26 -12.19 -1.99
CA LEU A 147 -5.07 -12.85 -3.30
C LEU A 147 -3.59 -13.11 -3.65
N SER A 148 -2.67 -12.57 -2.85
CA SER A 148 -1.22 -12.61 -3.12
C SER A 148 -0.82 -11.88 -4.41
N LEU A 149 -1.45 -10.73 -4.68
CA LEU A 149 -1.30 -9.91 -5.88
C LEU A 149 -0.19 -8.85 -5.80
N MET A 150 0.66 -8.86 -4.78
CA MET A 150 1.48 -7.66 -4.49
C MET A 150 2.52 -7.34 -5.56
N ASN A 151 3.08 -8.35 -6.21
CA ASN A 151 4.02 -8.11 -7.31
C ASN A 151 3.29 -7.48 -8.50
N GLU A 152 2.09 -7.97 -8.80
CA GLU A 152 1.24 -7.49 -9.89
C GLU A 152 0.72 -6.08 -9.59
N ILE A 153 0.27 -5.79 -8.37
CA ILE A 153 -0.15 -4.45 -7.94
C ILE A 153 1.00 -3.46 -8.07
N THR A 154 2.20 -3.80 -7.58
CA THR A 154 3.34 -2.89 -7.70
C THR A 154 3.78 -2.70 -9.16
N SER A 155 3.61 -3.71 -10.02
CA SER A 155 3.84 -3.59 -11.47
C SER A 155 2.82 -2.67 -12.14
N PHE A 156 1.54 -2.83 -11.82
CA PHE A 156 0.46 -1.95 -12.28
C PHE A 156 0.72 -0.49 -11.89
N ILE A 157 1.07 -0.24 -10.63
CA ILE A 157 1.36 1.12 -10.13
C ILE A 157 2.57 1.72 -10.86
N LYS A 158 3.60 0.93 -11.17
CA LYS A 158 4.74 1.42 -11.95
C LYS A 158 4.36 1.80 -13.38
N ILE A 159 3.55 0.98 -14.06
CA ILE A 159 3.03 1.28 -15.41
C ILE A 159 2.21 2.57 -15.39
N LEU A 160 1.30 2.68 -14.41
CA LEU A 160 0.43 3.85 -14.24
C LEU A 160 1.24 5.12 -13.95
N ALA A 161 2.19 5.06 -13.03
CA ALA A 161 3.05 6.19 -12.68
C ALA A 161 3.90 6.64 -13.88
N ALA A 162 4.44 5.71 -14.67
CA ALA A 162 5.15 6.04 -15.91
C ALA A 162 4.23 6.75 -16.93
N LYS A 163 3.01 6.24 -17.16
CA LYS A 163 2.03 6.86 -18.05
C LYS A 163 1.54 8.24 -17.57
N LEU A 164 1.55 8.49 -16.25
CA LEU A 164 1.23 9.79 -15.67
C LEU A 164 2.38 10.81 -15.76
N GLY A 165 3.59 10.37 -16.13
CA GLY A 165 4.80 11.19 -16.04
C GLY A 165 5.26 11.42 -14.59
N ALA A 166 4.87 10.53 -13.67
CA ALA A 166 5.28 10.58 -12.28
C ALA A 166 6.73 10.08 -12.12
N TYR A 167 7.41 10.57 -11.08
CA TYR A 167 8.77 10.14 -10.74
C TYR A 167 8.78 8.78 -10.03
N GLY A 168 7.62 8.31 -9.59
CA GLY A 168 7.45 7.07 -8.87
C GLY A 168 6.09 6.98 -8.18
N ALA A 169 6.03 6.10 -7.20
CA ALA A 169 4.89 5.94 -6.33
C ALA A 169 5.33 5.86 -4.87
N PHE A 170 4.43 6.19 -3.96
CA PHE A 170 4.67 6.02 -2.53
C PHE A 170 3.46 5.49 -1.80
N ASN A 171 3.68 4.94 -0.61
CA ASN A 171 2.65 4.53 0.32
C ASN A 171 3.10 4.77 1.76
N ILE A 172 2.15 4.65 2.69
CA ILE A 172 2.40 4.71 4.13
C ILE A 172 1.76 3.46 4.73
N PRO A 173 2.51 2.36 4.88
CA PRO A 173 1.96 1.09 5.35
C PRO A 173 1.49 1.19 6.80
N GLU A 174 0.22 0.89 7.03
CA GLU A 174 -0.43 0.99 8.33
C GLU A 174 0.06 -0.12 9.27
N TYR A 175 0.24 -1.34 8.75
CA TYR A 175 0.75 -2.46 9.51
C TYR A 175 2.14 -2.92 9.04
N PHE A 176 2.87 -3.59 9.93
CA PHE A 176 4.19 -4.16 9.63
C PHE A 176 4.17 -5.11 8.42
N HIS A 177 3.14 -5.97 8.32
CA HIS A 177 3.05 -6.91 7.20
C HIS A 177 2.83 -6.20 5.86
N ASP A 178 2.14 -5.06 5.84
CA ASP A 178 1.99 -4.25 4.62
C ASP A 178 3.36 -3.76 4.16
N ALA A 179 4.17 -3.22 5.08
CA ALA A 179 5.52 -2.77 4.76
C ALA A 179 6.37 -3.91 4.17
N VAL A 180 6.33 -5.11 4.75
CA VAL A 180 7.03 -6.30 4.20
C VAL A 180 6.55 -6.66 2.81
N LEU A 181 5.25 -6.57 2.56
CA LEU A 181 4.67 -6.85 1.25
C LEU A 181 5.12 -5.84 0.18
N PHE A 182 5.21 -4.55 0.54
CA PHE A 182 5.69 -3.50 -0.36
C PHE A 182 7.21 -3.48 -0.52
N HIS A 183 7.97 -3.96 0.47
CA HIS A 183 9.44 -3.82 0.55
C HIS A 183 10.22 -4.40 -0.63
N LYS A 184 9.62 -5.32 -1.40
CA LYS A 184 10.24 -5.83 -2.63
C LYS A 184 10.46 -4.76 -3.70
N SER A 185 9.59 -3.76 -3.75
CA SER A 185 9.59 -2.71 -4.76
C SER A 185 9.71 -1.31 -4.18
N PHE A 186 9.54 -1.17 -2.86
CA PHE A 186 9.52 0.10 -2.14
C PHE A 186 10.52 0.08 -1.00
N GLN A 187 11.10 1.23 -0.69
CA GLN A 187 12.03 1.40 0.43
C GLN A 187 11.58 2.57 1.30
N PHE A 188 11.76 2.48 2.62
CA PHE A 188 11.48 3.62 3.50
C PHE A 188 12.41 4.78 3.15
N VAL A 189 11.85 5.99 3.04
CA VAL A 189 12.65 7.19 2.75
C VAL A 189 13.58 7.53 3.92
N ASP A 190 13.12 7.33 5.15
CA ASP A 190 13.95 7.52 6.34
C ASP A 190 14.90 6.32 6.53
N PRO A 191 16.23 6.51 6.43
CA PRO A 191 17.21 5.43 6.62
C PRO A 191 17.17 4.83 8.03
N GLU A 192 16.76 5.57 9.06
CA GLU A 192 16.63 4.99 10.41
C GLU A 192 15.47 3.99 10.45
N LYS A 193 14.32 4.38 9.90
CA LYS A 193 13.15 3.52 9.77
C LYS A 193 13.45 2.28 8.92
N GLU A 194 14.10 2.45 7.77
CA GLU A 194 14.53 1.33 6.91
C GLU A 194 15.48 0.38 7.65
N GLY A 195 16.51 0.92 8.32
CA GLY A 195 17.50 0.14 9.05
C GLY A 195 16.87 -0.69 10.16
N ARG A 196 16.03 -0.08 11.00
CA ARG A 196 15.30 -0.79 12.08
C ARG A 196 14.34 -1.83 11.51
N PHE A 197 13.64 -1.52 10.42
CA PHE A 197 12.76 -2.46 9.73
C PHE A 197 13.53 -3.69 9.21
N ARG A 198 14.65 -3.49 8.52
CA ARG A 198 15.53 -4.57 8.04
C ARG A 198 16.14 -5.37 9.19
N ALA A 199 16.52 -4.73 10.29
CA ALA A 199 17.02 -5.40 11.50
C ALA A 199 15.99 -6.36 12.13
N ILE A 200 14.70 -6.01 12.10
CA ILE A 200 13.62 -6.92 12.51
C ILE A 200 13.54 -8.12 11.57
N LEU A 201 13.53 -7.89 10.25
CA LEU A 201 13.48 -8.97 9.28
C LEU A 201 14.68 -9.92 9.42
N GLN A 202 15.87 -9.38 9.68
CA GLN A 202 17.07 -10.16 9.94
C GLN A 202 16.95 -10.98 11.24
N SER A 203 16.48 -10.35 12.33
CA SER A 203 16.31 -11.00 13.64
C SER A 203 15.29 -12.15 13.61
N PHE A 204 14.31 -12.07 12.71
CA PHE A 204 13.21 -13.03 12.59
C PHE A 204 13.13 -13.72 11.22
N ASN A 205 14.25 -13.89 10.53
CA ASN A 205 14.30 -14.44 9.16
C ASN A 205 13.68 -15.85 8.97
N ARG A 206 13.55 -16.63 10.04
CA ARG A 206 12.91 -17.95 10.06
C ARG A 206 11.48 -17.95 10.60
N THR A 207 10.95 -16.78 10.96
CA THR A 207 9.60 -16.62 11.51
C THR A 207 8.61 -16.34 10.39
N ASN A 208 7.42 -16.94 10.46
CA ASN A 208 6.35 -16.62 9.53
C ASN A 208 5.93 -15.15 9.68
N LEU A 209 5.83 -14.41 8.58
CA LEU A 209 5.42 -12.99 8.57
C LEU A 209 4.13 -12.71 9.37
N ARG A 210 3.16 -13.62 9.30
CA ARG A 210 1.88 -13.54 10.00
C ARG A 210 2.03 -13.67 11.51
N GLU A 211 2.91 -14.57 11.94
CA GLU A 211 3.24 -14.70 13.36
C GLU A 211 3.99 -13.47 13.85
N LEU A 212 5.00 -13.02 13.11
CA LEU A 212 5.80 -11.84 13.48
C LEU A 212 4.95 -10.57 13.54
N SER A 213 4.08 -10.34 12.56
CA SER A 213 3.19 -9.18 12.57
C SER A 213 2.20 -9.22 13.74
N ASP A 214 1.68 -10.40 14.12
CA ASP A 214 0.83 -10.56 15.31
C ASP A 214 1.62 -10.29 16.60
N GLN A 215 2.88 -10.72 16.67
CA GLN A 215 3.76 -10.48 17.82
C GLN A 215 4.14 -9.01 17.98
N ILE A 216 4.42 -8.30 16.87
CA ILE A 216 4.67 -6.84 16.87
C ILE A 216 3.42 -6.10 17.34
N HIS A 217 2.24 -6.44 16.80
CA HIS A 217 0.98 -5.80 17.19
C HIS A 217 0.65 -6.04 18.67
N LYS A 218 1.05 -7.19 19.23
CA LYS A 218 0.89 -7.51 20.66
C LYS A 218 2.05 -7.08 21.53
N GLU A 219 2.95 -6.22 21.02
CA GLU A 219 4.06 -5.63 21.79
C GLU A 219 4.98 -6.68 22.43
N LYS A 220 5.20 -7.81 21.73
CA LYS A 220 6.00 -8.94 22.20
C LYS A 220 7.46 -8.93 21.72
N ILE A 221 7.85 -7.92 20.95
CA ILE A 221 9.19 -7.81 20.34
C ILE A 221 9.95 -6.70 21.04
N TYR A 222 11.21 -6.95 21.40
CA TYR A 222 12.05 -6.03 22.17
C TYR A 222 13.39 -5.83 21.49
N GLU A 223 13.93 -4.62 21.55
CA GLU A 223 15.29 -4.30 21.12
C GLU A 223 16.29 -4.70 22.21
N VAL A 224 17.30 -5.50 21.88
CA VAL A 224 18.23 -6.10 22.86
C VAL A 224 19.07 -5.06 23.59
N SER A 225 19.56 -4.04 22.88
CA SER A 225 20.46 -3.01 23.41
C SER A 225 19.77 -2.09 24.42
N THR A 226 18.50 -1.74 24.17
CA THR A 226 17.76 -0.77 24.98
C THR A 226 16.77 -1.43 25.95
N GLY A 227 16.40 -2.69 25.73
CA GLY A 227 15.34 -3.36 26.47
C GLY A 227 13.93 -2.83 26.15
N ASN A 228 13.81 -1.89 25.19
CA ASN A 228 12.54 -1.26 24.86
C ASN A 228 11.69 -2.15 23.95
N ILE A 229 10.38 -2.05 24.11
CA ILE A 229 9.40 -2.66 23.20
C ILE A 229 9.54 -2.03 21.82
N TYR A 230 9.59 -2.88 20.79
CA TYR A 230 9.42 -2.44 19.42
C TYR A 230 7.94 -2.17 19.14
N ILE A 231 7.63 -0.91 18.85
CA ILE A 231 6.29 -0.47 18.43
C ILE A 231 6.35 -0.12 16.94
N TRP A 232 5.43 -0.69 16.16
CA TRP A 232 5.31 -0.31 14.75
C TRP A 232 4.88 1.16 14.64
N LYS A 233 5.75 1.97 14.03
CA LYS A 233 5.41 3.31 13.55
C LYS A 233 5.38 3.27 12.03
N TYR A 234 4.32 3.78 11.43
CA TYR A 234 4.23 3.93 9.98
C TYR A 234 5.24 4.97 9.47
N GLY A 235 5.59 4.88 8.19
CA GLY A 235 6.52 5.78 7.52
C GLY A 235 6.36 5.67 6.01
N GLU A 236 6.85 6.66 5.28
CA GLU A 236 6.75 6.73 3.83
C GLU A 236 7.69 5.72 3.18
N MET A 237 7.16 4.83 2.35
CA MET A 237 7.95 4.01 1.45
C MET A 237 7.75 4.47 0.01
N VAL A 238 8.82 4.49 -0.76
CA VAL A 238 8.85 4.98 -2.14
C VAL A 238 9.36 3.90 -3.09
N SER A 239 8.76 3.86 -4.27
CA SER A 239 9.25 3.15 -5.44
C SER A 239 9.55 4.19 -6.53
N CYS A 240 10.83 4.44 -6.78
CA CYS A 240 11.26 5.35 -7.83
C CYS A 240 11.19 4.68 -9.19
N ILE A 241 10.70 5.41 -10.18
CA ILE A 241 10.79 5.06 -11.61
C ILE A 241 11.88 5.91 -12.25
N ASN A 242 12.01 7.16 -11.79
CA ASN A 242 13.06 8.06 -12.21
C ASN A 242 14.37 7.76 -11.49
N SER A 243 15.44 7.50 -12.25
CA SER A 243 16.76 7.14 -11.72
C SER A 243 17.46 8.27 -10.97
N TYR A 244 17.19 9.53 -11.31
CA TYR A 244 17.74 10.68 -10.58
C TYR A 244 17.13 10.77 -9.18
N LEU A 245 15.80 10.65 -9.07
CA LEU A 245 15.14 10.64 -7.75
C LEU A 245 15.62 9.46 -6.91
N ASP A 246 15.74 8.27 -7.51
CA ASP A 246 16.27 7.07 -6.86
C ASP A 246 17.67 7.30 -6.28
N ALA A 247 18.62 7.72 -7.12
CA ALA A 247 20.00 7.97 -6.72
C ALA A 247 20.16 9.10 -5.69
N THR A 248 19.23 10.06 -5.66
CA THR A 248 19.28 11.17 -4.69
C THR A 248 18.70 10.77 -3.33
N LEU A 249 17.63 9.99 -3.32
CA LEU A 249 17.00 9.50 -2.07
C LEU A 249 17.84 8.39 -1.42
N PHE A 250 18.31 7.44 -2.22
CA PHE A 250 18.97 6.21 -1.76
C PHE A 250 20.47 6.24 -2.12
N ASP A 251 21.15 7.29 -1.66
CA ASP A 251 22.58 7.48 -1.89
C ASP A 251 23.47 6.67 -0.93
N GLU A 252 24.79 6.85 -1.06
CA GLU A 252 25.76 6.13 -0.23
C GLU A 252 25.61 6.44 1.26
N GLU A 253 25.20 7.66 1.63
CA GLU A 253 24.96 8.03 3.03
C GLU A 253 23.76 7.29 3.61
N TYR A 254 22.65 7.23 2.85
CA TYR A 254 21.48 6.43 3.19
C TYR A 254 21.89 4.97 3.44
N ASP A 255 22.61 4.37 2.49
CA ASP A 255 23.04 2.97 2.57
C ASP A 255 23.96 2.70 3.76
N LYS A 256 24.91 3.60 4.03
CA LYS A 256 25.81 3.50 5.20
C LYS A 256 25.01 3.53 6.50
N LYS A 257 24.05 4.44 6.63
CA LYS A 257 23.21 4.56 7.82
C LYS A 257 22.32 3.33 8.02
N VAL A 258 21.68 2.84 6.95
CA VAL A 258 20.88 1.60 7.00
C VAL A 258 21.75 0.42 7.43
N LYS A 259 22.91 0.21 6.79
CA LYS A 259 23.82 -0.91 7.11
C LYS A 259 24.29 -0.85 8.55
N LYS A 260 24.68 0.33 9.05
CA LYS A 260 25.10 0.53 10.42
C LYS A 260 24.01 0.11 11.40
N ILE A 261 22.80 0.62 11.24
CA ILE A 261 21.65 0.30 12.11
C ILE A 261 21.33 -1.19 12.06
N VAL A 262 21.31 -1.80 10.87
CA VAL A 262 21.08 -3.25 10.73
C VAL A 262 22.12 -4.06 11.50
N SER A 263 23.39 -3.65 11.48
CA SER A 263 24.46 -4.36 12.19
C SER A 263 24.45 -4.17 13.71
N GLU A 264 23.97 -3.03 14.19
CA GLU A 264 23.99 -2.65 15.62
C GLU A 264 22.68 -3.00 16.34
N THR A 265 21.58 -3.20 15.61
CA THR A 265 20.26 -3.46 16.17
C THR A 265 19.87 -4.94 16.07
N ARG A 266 19.45 -5.53 17.20
CA ARG A 266 18.91 -6.88 17.26
C ARG A 266 17.61 -6.90 18.05
N TYR A 267 16.66 -7.72 17.58
CA TYR A 267 15.37 -7.90 18.24
C TYR A 267 15.17 -9.34 18.74
N ILE A 268 14.44 -9.47 19.87
CA ILE A 268 14.08 -10.77 20.47
C ILE A 268 12.61 -10.78 20.89
N ARG A 269 12.05 -11.98 21.07
CA ARG A 269 10.73 -12.16 21.68
C ARG A 269 10.85 -12.02 23.19
N LYS A 270 9.82 -11.45 23.82
CA LYS A 270 9.61 -11.60 25.27
C LYS A 270 9.44 -13.09 25.58
N ILE A 271 10.25 -13.58 26.52
CA ILE A 271 10.06 -14.91 27.13
C ILE A 271 8.96 -14.78 28.19
#